data_AF-A0A2L0UJ48-F1
#
_entry.id   AF-A0A2L0UJ48-F1
#
_cell.length_a   1.000
_cell.length_b   1.000
_cell.length_c   1.000
_cell.angle_alpha   90.00
_cell.angle_beta   90.00
_cell.angle_gamma   90.00
#
_symmetry.space_group_name_H-M   'P 1'
#
loop_
_entity.id
_entity.type
_entity.pdbx_description
1 polymer ?
#
loop_
_entity_poly.entity_id
_entity_poly.type
_entity_poly.pdbx_seq_one_letter_code
_entity_poly.pdbx_strand_id
1 'polypeptide(L)'
;MADALAADPADAADAAVADPVADAAVADTVADADAAVADSAGKADAAVADPAGKADAAVSDAAVADPADAADAAVADAAGTAEAEASAPPPEGSAGPVDSSDDDMRSPEDTDVPAEAAEGTTGTTEQAVPLAPEPAPLSTPSPRLTAPRPPLPTAMAPRPAKKAAQPVAAPPAHSTSLEEAGRFARVEEDGHVFLLVEGDEHAVGQYPDATREEALAYFVRKYDDVVSQVALLEQRVHAKAPSSDMAKTAKHLRAQVGERKMVGDVLALEARIDALLGAISGLEKAERAVQDELKAKELAAREAIVAEAEELAGRDPSTVQWKASSTRMNELFELWKAAQKNGPRLGRGTEDALWKRFRSARTVFDRHRRAYFSQLDSDNAEAKQAKEALIKRAEQLADSTDWGHTAAEYRRLMDEWKASKRASRKDDDALWARFRAAQDRFFEARKAANEAVDEEYAGNLTAKEALLKEAQQILPIRDLAAAKKALQSVRDRWDEAGKVPRADMGRIDGALRQVEDAVKAADDEHWTKTNPETKARTNSALAQLEATIAQLRDDLADAERAGNAKKIASAREALAAREQWLEMLQKSAQDFS
;
A
#
# COMPACT_ATOMS: atom_id res chain seq x y z
N MET A 1 -42.64 56.63 -15.87
CA MET A 1 -41.90 57.41 -16.89
C MET A 1 -40.61 56.65 -17.09
N ALA A 2 -40.48 55.84 -18.14
CA ALA A 2 -40.43 56.18 -19.57
C ALA A 2 -38.96 56.26 -20.03
N ASP A 3 -38.50 55.71 -21.16
CA ASP A 3 -38.92 54.66 -22.11
C ASP A 3 -37.98 54.85 -23.33
N ALA A 4 -37.29 53.78 -23.74
CA ALA A 4 -36.62 53.61 -25.04
C ALA A 4 -36.27 52.10 -25.18
N LEU A 5 -36.81 51.32 -26.13
CA LEU A 5 -36.56 51.29 -27.59
C LEU A 5 -35.07 50.97 -27.92
N ALA A 6 -34.71 49.94 -28.70
CA ALA A 6 -35.45 48.84 -29.38
C ALA A 6 -34.47 47.64 -29.61
N ALA A 7 -34.72 46.51 -30.31
CA ALA A 7 -35.80 46.05 -31.21
C ALA A 7 -35.88 44.49 -31.24
N ASP A 8 -36.63 43.89 -32.19
CA ASP A 8 -36.96 42.45 -32.31
C ASP A 8 -36.25 41.71 -33.48
N PRO A 9 -36.34 40.35 -33.58
CA PRO A 9 -35.64 39.51 -34.57
C PRO A 9 -36.51 38.90 -35.70
N ALA A 10 -35.83 38.34 -36.72
CA ALA A 10 -36.25 37.33 -37.71
C ALA A 10 -34.96 36.64 -38.26
N ASP A 11 -34.90 35.54 -39.01
CA ASP A 11 -35.85 34.71 -39.78
C ASP A 11 -35.21 33.28 -39.86
N ALA A 12 -35.85 32.16 -39.51
CA ALA A 12 -36.76 31.28 -40.29
C ALA A 12 -36.11 30.41 -41.42
N ALA A 13 -36.83 29.35 -41.83
CA ALA A 13 -36.45 28.20 -42.69
C ALA A 13 -35.63 27.10 -41.96
N ASP A 14 -36.12 25.88 -41.68
CA ASP A 14 -37.10 24.94 -42.29
C ASP A 14 -36.56 24.06 -43.45
N ALA A 15 -36.40 22.77 -43.15
CA ALA A 15 -36.53 21.62 -44.06
C ALA A 15 -36.52 20.31 -43.24
N ALA A 16 -37.44 19.39 -43.51
CA ALA A 16 -37.54 18.09 -42.82
C ALA A 16 -37.20 16.90 -43.75
N VAL A 17 -37.11 15.67 -43.19
CA VAL A 17 -37.69 14.39 -43.68
C VAL A 17 -36.86 13.13 -43.30
N ALA A 18 -37.58 12.08 -42.86
CA ALA A 18 -37.25 10.64 -42.86
C ALA A 18 -36.09 10.04 -42.01
N ASP A 19 -36.49 9.45 -40.87
CA ASP A 19 -36.20 8.05 -40.47
C ASP A 19 -36.90 7.05 -41.46
N PRO A 20 -36.67 5.70 -41.49
CA PRO A 20 -36.09 4.84 -40.42
C PRO A 20 -35.19 3.64 -40.87
N VAL A 21 -34.76 2.84 -39.86
CA VAL A 21 -34.30 1.43 -39.89
C VAL A 21 -32.90 1.11 -40.45
N ALA A 22 -32.00 0.62 -39.56
CA ALA A 22 -31.35 -0.70 -39.69
C ALA A 22 -30.57 -1.10 -38.41
N ASP A 23 -30.58 -2.39 -38.10
CA ASP A 23 -29.75 -3.05 -37.07
C ASP A 23 -28.51 -3.67 -37.74
N ALA A 24 -27.32 -3.49 -37.15
CA ALA A 24 -26.16 -4.34 -37.37
C ALA A 24 -25.04 -4.06 -36.34
N ALA A 25 -24.74 -5.03 -35.48
CA ALA A 25 -23.47 -5.05 -34.75
C ALA A 25 -22.39 -5.76 -35.58
N VAL A 26 -21.16 -5.22 -35.59
CA VAL A 26 -19.95 -5.93 -36.04
C VAL A 26 -18.84 -5.67 -35.03
N ALA A 27 -18.37 -6.74 -34.38
CA ALA A 27 -17.08 -6.75 -33.71
C ALA A 27 -16.03 -7.27 -34.68
N ASP A 28 -14.83 -6.68 -34.69
CA ASP A 28 -13.71 -7.18 -35.47
C ASP A 28 -13.01 -8.33 -34.73
N THR A 29 -12.69 -9.41 -35.44
CA THR A 29 -12.08 -10.62 -34.86
C THR A 29 -11.13 -11.28 -35.86
N VAL A 30 -9.88 -11.46 -35.43
CA VAL A 30 -8.83 -12.18 -36.15
C VAL A 30 -8.01 -12.96 -35.11
N ALA A 31 -7.64 -14.24 -35.29
CA ALA A 31 -8.25 -15.33 -36.06
C ALA A 31 -7.66 -16.64 -35.52
N ASP A 32 -8.43 -17.72 -35.48
CA ASP A 32 -7.93 -19.09 -35.29
C ASP A 32 -8.84 -20.06 -36.05
N ALA A 33 -8.31 -21.20 -36.52
CA ALA A 33 -8.98 -22.02 -37.54
C ALA A 33 -8.51 -23.47 -37.60
N ASP A 34 -9.47 -24.40 -37.56
CA ASP A 34 -9.40 -25.68 -38.30
C ASP A 34 -10.83 -26.22 -38.61
N ALA A 35 -10.93 -27.25 -39.46
CA ALA A 35 -12.15 -27.86 -40.02
C ALA A 35 -12.60 -29.11 -39.20
N ALA A 36 -13.87 -29.56 -39.13
CA ALA A 36 -14.86 -29.94 -40.18
C ALA A 36 -14.38 -31.08 -41.11
N VAL A 37 -15.16 -32.09 -41.55
CA VAL A 37 -16.63 -32.39 -41.51
C VAL A 37 -16.80 -33.86 -40.95
N ALA A 38 -17.89 -34.65 -40.95
CA ALA A 38 -19.25 -34.72 -41.54
C ALA A 38 -20.20 -35.48 -40.56
N ASP A 39 -21.54 -35.37 -40.57
CA ASP A 39 -22.58 -35.93 -41.48
C ASP A 39 -22.74 -37.49 -41.41
N SER A 40 -23.93 -38.13 -41.41
CA SER A 40 -25.24 -37.70 -41.96
C SER A 40 -26.52 -38.04 -41.16
N ALA A 41 -27.50 -37.15 -41.34
CA ALA A 41 -28.97 -37.16 -41.14
C ALA A 41 -29.81 -38.43 -40.80
N GLY A 42 -30.79 -38.22 -39.89
CA GLY A 42 -32.23 -38.51 -40.09
C GLY A 42 -32.91 -39.62 -39.25
N LYS A 43 -34.23 -39.60 -38.96
CA LYS A 43 -35.29 -38.54 -38.87
C LYS A 43 -36.60 -39.19 -38.31
N ALA A 44 -37.41 -38.42 -37.57
CA ALA A 44 -38.85 -38.61 -37.26
C ALA A 44 -39.32 -39.57 -36.13
N ASP A 45 -39.94 -38.94 -35.12
CA ASP A 45 -41.16 -39.31 -34.38
C ASP A 45 -42.02 -40.51 -34.84
N ALA A 46 -42.57 -41.28 -33.87
CA ALA A 46 -43.87 -40.97 -33.23
C ALA A 46 -44.37 -42.06 -32.23
N ALA A 47 -45.39 -41.69 -31.43
CA ALA A 47 -46.44 -42.54 -30.82
C ALA A 47 -46.13 -43.48 -29.60
N VAL A 48 -46.39 -42.96 -28.40
CA VAL A 48 -47.38 -43.45 -27.38
C VAL A 48 -47.72 -44.97 -27.32
N ALA A 49 -47.45 -45.62 -26.17
CA ALA A 49 -48.42 -46.44 -25.40
C ALA A 49 -47.85 -47.07 -24.08
N ASP A 50 -48.53 -46.87 -22.95
CA ASP A 50 -48.66 -47.85 -21.83
C ASP A 50 -49.71 -48.92 -22.27
N PRO A 51 -49.83 -50.17 -21.70
CA PRO A 51 -49.68 -50.47 -20.27
C PRO A 51 -49.10 -51.85 -19.83
N ALA A 52 -48.61 -51.91 -18.58
CA ALA A 52 -48.52 -53.10 -17.68
C ALA A 52 -47.69 -54.35 -18.12
N GLY A 53 -47.20 -55.24 -17.22
CA GLY A 53 -47.13 -55.22 -15.74
C GLY A 53 -46.93 -56.64 -15.14
N LYS A 54 -46.17 -56.75 -14.02
CA LYS A 54 -45.73 -58.00 -13.31
C LYS A 54 -44.71 -58.89 -14.08
N ALA A 55 -43.78 -59.63 -13.46
CA ALA A 55 -43.23 -59.78 -12.09
C ALA A 55 -41.70 -60.12 -12.24
N ASP A 56 -40.83 -60.27 -11.23
CA ASP A 56 -40.97 -60.68 -9.81
C ASP A 56 -39.75 -60.20 -8.96
N ALA A 57 -39.73 -60.52 -7.66
CA ALA A 57 -38.67 -60.49 -6.62
C ALA A 57 -37.27 -59.86 -6.91
N ALA A 58 -36.58 -59.17 -5.99
CA ALA A 58 -36.81 -58.69 -4.60
C ALA A 58 -35.59 -57.76 -4.24
N VAL A 59 -35.13 -57.38 -3.02
CA VAL A 59 -35.33 -57.77 -1.60
C VAL A 59 -34.98 -56.56 -0.68
N SER A 60 -35.46 -56.55 0.57
CA SER A 60 -34.96 -55.81 1.76
C SER A 60 -35.15 -54.28 1.85
N ASP A 61 -35.13 -53.79 3.10
CA ASP A 61 -35.71 -52.53 3.59
C ASP A 61 -34.85 -51.92 4.72
N ALA A 62 -34.81 -50.57 4.80
CA ALA A 62 -34.45 -49.72 5.95
C ALA A 62 -34.17 -48.26 5.47
N ALA A 63 -34.32 -47.18 6.26
CA ALA A 63 -35.15 -46.89 7.43
C ALA A 63 -34.97 -45.40 7.82
N VAL A 64 -36.01 -44.67 8.24
CA VAL A 64 -35.90 -43.38 8.98
C VAL A 64 -37.13 -43.15 9.88
N ALA A 65 -36.95 -43.03 11.20
CA ALA A 65 -37.59 -42.04 12.08
C ALA A 65 -37.23 -42.24 13.58
N ASP A 66 -36.85 -41.14 14.23
CA ASP A 66 -36.55 -40.95 15.67
C ASP A 66 -37.82 -40.45 16.42
N PRO A 67 -37.83 -40.04 17.73
CA PRO A 67 -36.83 -40.18 18.81
C PRO A 67 -37.41 -40.57 20.21
N ALA A 68 -36.56 -40.72 21.24
CA ALA A 68 -36.54 -39.82 22.43
C ALA A 68 -35.84 -40.35 23.72
N ASP A 69 -34.78 -39.61 24.11
CA ASP A 69 -34.47 -39.10 25.47
C ASP A 69 -33.83 -39.96 26.61
N ALA A 70 -33.12 -39.22 27.47
CA ALA A 70 -32.60 -39.47 28.83
C ALA A 70 -31.51 -40.54 29.07
N ALA A 71 -30.35 -40.07 29.56
CA ALA A 71 -29.31 -40.86 30.24
C ALA A 71 -28.92 -40.18 31.57
N ASP A 72 -28.43 -40.98 32.52
CA ASP A 72 -28.35 -40.65 33.95
C ASP A 72 -26.96 -40.17 34.44
N ALA A 73 -26.95 -39.63 35.67
CA ALA A 73 -25.94 -39.48 36.73
C ALA A 73 -24.47 -40.01 36.58
N ALA A 74 -23.53 -39.73 37.51
CA ALA A 74 -23.22 -38.62 38.45
C ALA A 74 -21.99 -39.03 39.31
N VAL A 75 -21.47 -38.13 40.17
CA VAL A 75 -20.46 -38.36 41.25
C VAL A 75 -19.09 -38.90 40.75
N ALA A 76 -17.96 -38.99 41.48
CA ALA A 76 -17.54 -38.77 42.89
C ALA A 76 -15.99 -38.54 42.90
N ASP A 77 -15.22 -38.21 43.97
CA ASP A 77 -15.43 -37.70 45.35
C ASP A 77 -14.05 -37.15 45.89
N ALA A 78 -13.94 -36.79 47.19
CA ALA A 78 -12.74 -36.49 48.01
C ALA A 78 -11.85 -35.27 47.63
N ALA A 79 -11.57 -34.23 48.43
CA ALA A 79 -11.71 -33.82 49.86
C ALA A 79 -10.44 -33.90 50.76
N GLY A 80 -10.17 -32.82 51.52
CA GLY A 80 -9.06 -32.66 52.51
C GLY A 80 -7.81 -31.97 51.92
N THR A 81 -7.41 -30.70 52.19
CA THR A 81 -7.66 -29.66 53.23
C THR A 81 -6.63 -29.61 54.39
N ALA A 82 -5.77 -28.57 54.39
CA ALA A 82 -5.01 -28.05 55.55
C ALA A 82 -4.45 -26.63 55.24
N GLU A 83 -4.19 -25.80 56.26
CA GLU A 83 -3.80 -24.37 56.15
C GLU A 83 -2.59 -23.99 57.04
N ALA A 84 -1.92 -22.86 56.71
CA ALA A 84 -1.12 -21.97 57.60
C ALA A 84 0.19 -22.52 58.26
N GLU A 85 1.18 -21.73 58.76
CA GLU A 85 1.39 -20.27 58.82
C GLU A 85 2.89 -19.84 58.96
N ALA A 86 3.20 -18.58 58.60
CA ALA A 86 4.24 -17.60 59.05
C ALA A 86 5.69 -17.93 59.53
N SER A 87 6.68 -17.13 59.06
CA SER A 87 7.81 -16.58 59.86
C SER A 87 8.58 -15.41 59.18
N ALA A 88 9.40 -14.62 59.93
CA ALA A 88 10.09 -13.35 59.54
C ALA A 88 11.42 -13.15 60.37
N PRO A 89 12.15 -11.98 60.49
CA PRO A 89 12.09 -10.61 59.92
C PRO A 89 13.29 -10.30 58.96
N PRO A 90 14.13 -9.19 58.92
CA PRO A 90 14.62 -8.18 59.93
C PRO A 90 14.55 -6.66 59.52
N PRO A 91 15.10 -5.67 60.30
CA PRO A 91 14.80 -4.22 60.14
C PRO A 91 15.97 -3.16 60.13
N GLU A 92 15.61 -1.88 59.86
CA GLU A 92 16.23 -0.55 60.22
C GLU A 92 17.65 -0.15 59.71
N GLY A 93 18.06 1.14 59.55
CA GLY A 93 17.38 2.46 59.65
C GLY A 93 18.35 3.68 59.58
N SER A 94 17.84 4.95 59.44
CA SER A 94 18.57 6.28 59.53
C SER A 94 19.50 6.70 58.34
N ALA A 95 19.82 7.97 58.00
CA ALA A 95 19.16 9.31 58.00
C ALA A 95 19.97 10.32 57.11
N GLY A 96 19.45 11.55 56.83
CA GLY A 96 20.12 12.62 56.03
C GLY A 96 21.03 13.58 56.86
N PRO A 97 21.49 14.77 56.34
CA PRO A 97 20.83 15.64 55.34
C PRO A 97 21.79 16.38 54.32
N VAL A 98 21.35 17.57 53.84
CA VAL A 98 21.90 18.59 52.87
C VAL A 98 23.39 18.98 53.01
N ASP A 99 24.11 19.57 52.03
CA ASP A 99 23.89 20.90 51.41
C ASP A 99 24.76 21.25 50.14
N SER A 100 24.30 22.25 49.36
CA SER A 100 24.89 23.23 48.40
C SER A 100 26.22 23.06 47.61
N SER A 101 26.31 23.88 46.52
CA SER A 101 27.51 24.36 45.78
C SER A 101 28.37 23.36 44.97
N ASP A 102 29.10 23.75 43.91
CA ASP A 102 28.89 24.79 42.86
C ASP A 102 29.83 24.51 41.65
N ASP A 103 29.72 25.31 40.60
CA ASP A 103 30.73 25.67 39.57
C ASP A 103 31.41 24.64 38.62
N ASP A 104 31.41 25.07 37.35
CA ASP A 104 32.49 25.09 36.34
C ASP A 104 32.93 23.92 35.40
N MET A 105 33.32 24.38 34.20
CA MET A 105 34.21 23.89 33.14
C MET A 105 34.40 22.39 32.83
N ARG A 106 34.24 22.07 31.53
CA ARG A 106 34.72 20.82 30.92
C ARG A 106 35.23 21.00 29.47
N SER A 107 36.52 21.30 29.35
CA SER A 107 37.36 20.99 28.16
C SER A 107 38.39 19.93 28.56
N PRO A 108 38.80 19.04 27.64
CA PRO A 108 40.02 19.24 26.83
C PRO A 108 39.65 19.34 25.33
N GLU A 109 40.31 20.16 24.50
CA GLU A 109 41.72 20.17 24.06
C GLU A 109 42.10 19.04 23.08
N ASP A 110 42.78 19.43 22.00
CA ASP A 110 43.16 18.63 20.85
C ASP A 110 44.34 17.68 21.10
N THR A 111 44.62 16.80 20.12
CA THR A 111 45.94 16.18 19.94
C THR A 111 46.19 16.00 18.44
N ASP A 112 47.42 16.30 18.00
CA ASP A 112 47.71 16.70 16.61
C ASP A 112 48.76 15.79 15.92
N VAL A 113 48.75 15.81 14.57
CA VAL A 113 49.75 15.28 13.60
C VAL A 113 50.14 13.77 13.68
N PRO A 114 50.84 13.18 12.67
CA PRO A 114 51.39 13.74 11.42
C PRO A 114 50.89 13.11 10.10
N ALA A 115 51.38 13.64 8.98
CA ALA A 115 51.08 13.21 7.61
C ALA A 115 52.35 13.04 6.76
N GLU A 116 52.29 12.19 5.73
CA GLU A 116 53.27 12.02 4.65
C GLU A 116 52.49 11.46 3.43
N ALA A 117 52.17 12.21 2.36
CA ALA A 117 52.98 12.82 1.30
C ALA A 117 53.28 11.89 0.10
N ALA A 118 52.73 12.21 -1.08
CA ALA A 118 53.13 11.72 -2.41
C ALA A 118 52.60 12.63 -3.54
N GLU A 119 53.31 12.71 -4.67
CA GLU A 119 53.16 13.70 -5.75
C GLU A 119 52.17 13.27 -6.86
N GLY A 120 51.75 14.18 -7.78
CA GLY A 120 50.69 13.83 -8.77
C GLY A 120 50.37 14.75 -9.98
N THR A 121 51.24 15.71 -10.33
CA THR A 121 51.44 16.32 -11.68
C THR A 121 50.29 16.53 -12.71
N THR A 122 50.06 17.80 -13.09
CA THR A 122 49.37 18.33 -14.31
C THR A 122 47.86 18.10 -14.51
N GLY A 123 47.19 19.09 -15.11
CA GLY A 123 45.78 19.04 -15.51
C GLY A 123 45.57 19.33 -17.00
N THR A 124 44.31 19.23 -17.47
CA THR A 124 43.93 19.42 -18.89
C THR A 124 42.49 19.94 -19.03
N THR A 125 42.35 21.01 -19.82
CA THR A 125 41.17 21.43 -20.60
C THR A 125 39.80 21.63 -19.93
N GLU A 126 39.44 22.91 -19.85
CA GLU A 126 38.07 23.43 -19.87
C GLU A 126 37.36 23.07 -21.19
N GLN A 127 36.16 22.46 -21.13
CA GLN A 127 35.27 22.30 -22.29
C GLN A 127 33.82 22.63 -21.91
N ALA A 128 33.23 23.59 -22.63
CA ALA A 128 31.82 23.94 -22.49
C ALA A 128 30.93 22.97 -23.28
N VAL A 129 29.83 22.53 -22.67
CA VAL A 129 28.80 21.71 -23.33
C VAL A 129 27.70 22.64 -23.88
N PRO A 130 27.28 22.53 -25.15
CA PRO A 130 26.31 23.44 -25.76
C PRO A 130 24.88 23.22 -25.26
N LEU A 131 24.09 24.28 -25.32
CA LEU A 131 22.70 24.34 -24.86
C LEU A 131 21.75 23.54 -25.79
N ALA A 132 20.92 22.67 -25.20
CA ALA A 132 19.83 22.00 -25.91
C ALA A 132 18.51 22.81 -25.76
N PRO A 133 17.64 22.87 -26.79
CA PRO A 133 16.45 23.72 -26.79
C PRO A 133 15.28 23.16 -25.96
N GLU A 134 14.47 24.07 -25.44
CA GLU A 134 13.34 23.84 -24.53
C GLU A 134 12.04 23.48 -25.29
N PRO A 135 11.28 22.44 -24.88
CA PRO A 135 9.97 22.12 -25.46
C PRO A 135 8.83 22.96 -24.87
N ALA A 136 7.84 23.29 -25.69
CA ALA A 136 6.71 24.15 -25.31
C ALA A 136 5.79 23.54 -24.21
N PRO A 137 5.18 24.36 -23.34
CA PRO A 137 4.46 23.89 -22.15
C PRO A 137 3.08 23.26 -22.46
N LEU A 138 2.74 22.21 -21.71
CA LEU A 138 1.42 21.58 -21.72
C LEU A 138 0.52 22.08 -20.58
N SER A 139 -0.78 22.10 -20.88
CA SER A 139 -1.97 22.37 -20.06
C SER A 139 -1.82 22.33 -18.54
N THR A 140 -2.23 23.42 -17.88
CA THR A 140 -2.38 23.51 -16.42
C THR A 140 -3.68 22.84 -15.93
N PRO A 141 -3.62 21.92 -14.94
CA PRO A 141 -4.80 21.54 -14.16
C PRO A 141 -5.10 22.62 -13.10
N SER A 142 -6.38 22.92 -12.88
CA SER A 142 -6.80 23.97 -11.92
C SER A 142 -6.42 23.65 -10.47
N PRO A 143 -5.89 24.61 -9.69
CA PRO A 143 -5.55 24.39 -8.29
C PRO A 143 -6.80 24.25 -7.44
N ARG A 144 -6.84 23.23 -6.56
CA ARG A 144 -7.84 23.16 -5.49
C ARG A 144 -7.62 24.31 -4.50
N LEU A 145 -8.70 24.99 -4.12
CA LEU A 145 -8.67 26.05 -3.10
C LEU A 145 -8.34 25.50 -1.71
N THR A 146 -7.06 25.40 -1.38
CA THR A 146 -6.61 25.29 0.01
C THR A 146 -6.91 26.60 0.73
N ALA A 147 -7.72 26.55 1.80
CA ALA A 147 -7.93 27.71 2.68
C ALA A 147 -6.58 28.22 3.24
N PRO A 148 -6.42 29.54 3.41
CA PRO A 148 -5.15 30.10 3.90
C PRO A 148 -4.89 29.64 5.33
N ARG A 149 -3.81 28.88 5.52
CA ARG A 149 -3.27 28.62 6.87
C ARG A 149 -2.80 29.95 7.46
N PRO A 150 -3.07 30.23 8.76
CA PRO A 150 -2.44 31.36 9.42
C PRO A 150 -0.91 31.19 9.40
N PRO A 151 -0.13 32.24 9.15
CA PRO A 151 1.32 32.15 9.17
C PRO A 151 1.79 31.88 10.59
N LEU A 152 2.32 30.68 10.82
CA LEU A 152 3.08 30.36 12.01
C LEU A 152 4.28 31.31 12.14
N PRO A 153 4.68 31.70 13.36
CA PRO A 153 5.81 32.60 13.55
C PRO A 153 7.10 31.94 13.03
N THR A 154 7.58 32.41 11.88
CA THR A 154 8.94 32.14 11.38
C THR A 154 9.94 32.38 12.51
N ALA A 155 10.94 31.49 12.62
CA ALA A 155 11.89 31.41 13.72
C ALA A 155 12.24 32.78 14.33
N MET A 156 11.93 32.96 15.62
CA MET A 156 12.05 34.23 16.35
C MET A 156 13.39 34.89 16.04
N ALA A 157 13.35 36.05 15.36
CA ALA A 157 14.55 36.73 14.89
C ALA A 157 15.52 36.97 16.06
N PRO A 158 16.85 36.83 15.84
CA PRO A 158 17.84 37.11 16.87
C PRO A 158 17.64 38.53 17.39
N ARG A 159 17.70 38.69 18.73
CA ARG A 159 17.42 39.97 19.38
C ARG A 159 18.24 41.09 18.71
N PRO A 160 17.63 42.21 18.32
CA PRO A 160 18.41 43.38 17.93
C PRO A 160 19.33 43.73 19.10
N ALA A 161 20.63 43.86 18.82
CA ALA A 161 21.62 44.17 19.86
C ALA A 161 21.16 45.42 20.63
N LYS A 162 21.23 45.36 21.97
CA LYS A 162 20.71 46.40 22.86
C LYS A 162 21.43 47.72 22.56
N LYS A 163 20.82 48.53 21.68
CA LYS A 163 21.44 49.72 21.09
C LYS A 163 21.92 50.62 22.23
N ALA A 164 23.24 50.78 22.33
CA ALA A 164 23.84 51.51 23.44
C ALA A 164 23.20 52.91 23.51
N ALA A 165 22.71 53.27 24.70
CA ALA A 165 22.18 54.61 24.91
C ALA A 165 23.31 55.60 24.63
N GLN A 166 23.15 56.43 23.60
CA GLN A 166 24.15 57.45 23.30
C GLN A 166 24.23 58.38 24.52
N PRO A 167 25.45 58.73 24.99
CA PRO A 167 25.59 59.64 26.11
C PRO A 167 24.95 60.96 25.72
N VAL A 168 23.90 61.35 26.45
CA VAL A 168 23.26 62.66 26.26
C VAL A 168 24.32 63.70 26.61
N ALA A 169 24.69 64.52 25.63
CA ALA A 169 25.73 65.53 25.80
C ALA A 169 25.34 66.48 26.94
N ALA A 170 26.27 66.74 27.86
CA ALA A 170 26.00 67.61 29.00
C ALA A 170 25.49 68.98 28.50
N PRO A 171 24.39 69.52 29.06
CA PRO A 171 23.93 70.85 28.71
C PRO A 171 25.02 71.89 29.04
N PRO A 172 25.08 73.01 28.30
CA PRO A 172 25.93 74.13 28.70
C PRO A 172 25.51 74.58 30.11
N ALA A 173 26.49 74.90 30.95
CA ALA A 173 26.21 75.37 32.30
C ALA A 173 25.37 76.66 32.21
N HIS A 174 24.15 76.61 32.73
CA HIS A 174 23.35 77.82 32.90
C HIS A 174 23.98 78.66 34.02
N SER A 175 24.25 79.93 33.72
CA SER A 175 24.72 80.92 34.68
C SER A 175 23.80 82.13 34.60
N THR A 176 22.89 82.28 35.57
CA THR A 176 22.01 83.44 35.64
C THR A 176 22.84 84.67 36.00
N SER A 177 22.66 85.80 35.30
CA SER A 177 23.45 87.00 35.61
C SER A 177 23.03 87.59 36.97
N LEU A 178 23.99 88.18 37.71
CA LEU A 178 23.70 88.78 39.01
C LEU A 178 22.74 89.97 38.90
N GLU A 179 22.72 90.67 37.76
CA GLU A 179 21.76 91.73 37.46
C GLU A 179 20.33 91.18 37.28
N GLU A 180 20.15 90.05 36.61
CA GLU A 180 18.84 89.40 36.48
C GLU A 180 18.38 88.80 37.81
N ALA A 181 19.28 88.13 38.54
CA ALA A 181 18.99 87.62 39.88
C ALA A 181 18.59 88.72 40.87
N GLY A 182 19.24 89.89 40.81
CA GLY A 182 18.92 91.06 41.63
C GLY A 182 17.52 91.66 41.36
N ARG A 183 16.83 91.23 40.30
CA ARG A 183 15.41 91.60 40.04
C ARG A 183 14.42 90.69 40.76
N PHE A 184 14.87 89.51 41.18
CA PHE A 184 14.06 88.51 41.91
C PHE A 184 14.46 88.39 43.38
N ALA A 185 15.45 89.15 43.86
CA ALA A 185 15.86 89.12 45.26
C ALA A 185 16.20 90.47 45.88
N ARG A 186 15.84 90.60 47.16
CA ARG A 186 16.25 91.66 48.09
C ARG A 186 17.31 91.08 49.01
N VAL A 187 18.39 91.82 49.25
CA VAL A 187 19.47 91.40 50.16
C VAL A 187 19.76 92.50 51.18
N GLU A 188 19.51 92.18 52.45
CA GLU A 188 19.69 93.10 53.56
C GLU A 188 21.17 93.21 53.96
N GLU A 189 21.50 94.21 54.79
CA GLU A 189 22.88 94.56 55.14
C GLU A 189 23.51 93.58 56.16
N ASP A 190 22.72 92.65 56.68
CA ASP A 190 23.10 91.58 57.62
C ASP A 190 23.25 90.19 56.96
N GLY A 191 23.19 90.13 55.62
CA GLY A 191 23.34 88.90 54.85
C GLY A 191 22.07 88.06 54.69
N HIS A 192 20.89 88.54 55.10
CA HIS A 192 19.62 87.89 54.76
C HIS A 192 19.24 88.12 53.29
N VAL A 193 18.85 87.03 52.62
CA VAL A 193 18.40 87.03 51.22
C VAL A 193 16.92 86.67 51.16
N PHE A 194 16.13 87.53 50.53
CA PHE A 194 14.69 87.37 50.31
C PHE A 194 14.39 87.23 48.81
N LEU A 195 13.62 86.23 48.42
CA LEU A 195 13.10 86.02 47.07
C LEU A 195 11.78 86.77 46.94
N LEU A 196 11.61 87.55 45.88
CA LEU A 196 10.36 88.24 45.55
C LEU A 196 9.56 87.39 44.57
N VAL A 197 8.37 86.93 45.00
CA VAL A 197 7.44 86.17 44.14
C VAL A 197 6.11 86.91 44.09
N GLU A 198 5.75 87.46 42.93
CA GLU A 198 4.51 88.23 42.66
C GLU A 198 4.23 89.43 43.61
N GLY A 199 5.21 89.81 44.44
CA GLY A 199 5.12 90.89 45.42
C GLY A 199 5.35 90.43 46.88
N ASP A 200 5.29 89.12 47.14
CA ASP A 200 5.53 88.55 48.47
C ASP A 200 7.03 88.24 48.69
N GLU A 201 7.63 88.84 49.72
CA GLU A 201 9.02 88.59 50.14
C GLU A 201 9.13 87.26 50.91
N HIS A 202 9.92 86.32 50.41
CA HIS A 202 10.14 85.00 50.98
C HIS A 202 11.59 84.85 51.48
N ALA A 203 11.80 84.63 52.78
CA ALA A 203 13.14 84.44 53.34
C ALA A 203 13.81 83.15 52.81
N VAL A 204 14.87 83.30 52.02
CA VAL A 204 15.61 82.21 51.35
C VAL A 204 16.63 81.59 52.30
N GLY A 205 17.25 82.43 53.12
CA GLY A 205 18.26 82.09 54.11
C GLY A 205 19.15 83.29 54.46
N GLN A 206 20.13 83.06 55.31
CA GLN A 206 21.21 84.00 55.61
C GLN A 206 22.54 83.38 55.19
N TYR A 207 23.49 84.18 54.71
CA TYR A 207 24.87 83.77 54.50
C TYR A 207 25.81 84.69 55.29
N PRO A 208 26.27 84.28 56.49
CA PRO A 208 27.14 85.10 57.34
C PRO A 208 28.49 85.44 56.70
N ASP A 209 29.09 86.56 57.15
CA ASP A 209 30.47 86.99 56.86
C ASP A 209 30.83 87.16 55.36
N ALA A 210 29.85 87.24 54.46
CA ALA A 210 30.03 87.47 53.02
C ALA A 210 29.42 88.80 52.56
N THR A 211 29.85 89.30 51.40
CA THR A 211 29.26 90.50 50.80
C THR A 211 27.87 90.21 50.20
N ARG A 212 27.09 91.27 49.97
CA ARG A 212 25.76 91.22 49.32
C ARG A 212 25.77 90.41 48.01
N GLU A 213 26.81 90.56 47.21
CA GLU A 213 26.95 89.92 45.89
C GLU A 213 27.31 88.43 46.02
N GLU A 214 28.15 88.06 46.98
CA GLU A 214 28.53 86.67 47.26
C GLU A 214 27.36 85.87 47.87
N ALA A 215 26.61 86.47 48.80
CA ALA A 215 25.41 85.87 49.37
C ALA A 215 24.33 85.62 48.29
N LEU A 216 24.12 86.59 47.39
CA LEU A 216 23.25 86.43 46.22
C LEU A 216 23.75 85.30 45.30
N ALA A 217 25.04 85.32 44.93
CA ALA A 217 25.65 84.34 44.04
C ALA A 217 25.53 82.89 44.56
N TYR A 218 25.55 82.67 45.88
CA TYR A 218 25.32 81.36 46.47
C TYR A 218 23.92 80.80 46.18
N PHE A 219 22.87 81.60 46.41
CA PHE A 219 21.49 81.17 46.17
C PHE A 219 21.10 81.15 44.69
N VAL A 220 21.77 81.94 43.84
CA VAL A 220 21.67 81.88 42.38
C VAL A 220 22.32 80.61 41.84
N ARG A 221 23.53 80.27 42.28
CA ARG A 221 24.20 79.01 41.88
C ARG A 221 23.37 77.77 42.22
N LYS A 222 22.60 77.82 43.31
CA LYS A 222 21.67 76.75 43.69
C LYS A 222 20.42 76.68 42.79
N TYR A 223 19.94 77.82 42.27
CA TYR A 223 18.91 77.86 41.23
C TYR A 223 19.45 77.33 39.89
N ASP A 224 20.64 77.78 39.47
CA ASP A 224 21.30 77.36 38.23
C ASP A 224 21.59 75.84 38.18
N ASP A 225 21.93 75.22 39.31
CA ASP A 225 22.04 73.76 39.44
C ASP A 225 20.70 73.06 39.17
N VAL A 226 19.61 73.51 39.79
CA VAL A 226 18.26 72.96 39.53
C VAL A 226 17.83 73.18 38.09
N VAL A 227 18.08 74.37 37.51
CA VAL A 227 17.81 74.66 36.09
C VAL A 227 18.59 73.70 35.18
N SER A 228 19.85 73.42 35.51
CA SER A 228 20.71 72.48 34.76
C SER A 228 20.24 71.03 34.88
N GLN A 229 19.75 70.61 36.06
CA GLN A 229 19.16 69.29 36.28
C GLN A 229 17.82 69.12 35.54
N VAL A 230 16.99 70.17 35.47
CA VAL A 230 15.76 70.21 34.66
C VAL A 230 16.09 70.14 33.17
N ALA A 231 17.05 70.93 32.68
CA ALA A 231 17.50 70.89 31.29
C ALA A 231 18.04 69.51 30.87
N LEU A 232 18.82 68.84 31.74
CA LEU A 232 19.28 67.47 31.51
C LEU A 232 18.10 66.48 31.46
N LEU A 233 17.08 66.64 32.30
CA LEU A 233 15.91 65.76 32.32
C LEU A 233 15.01 65.98 31.09
N GLU A 234 14.83 67.22 30.63
CA GLU A 234 14.20 67.55 29.35
C GLU A 234 14.92 66.91 28.17
N GLN A 235 16.25 67.01 28.10
CA GLN A 235 17.05 66.35 27.05
C GLN A 235 16.84 64.84 27.07
N ARG A 236 16.78 64.20 28.24
CA ARG A 236 16.53 62.75 28.36
C ARG A 236 15.11 62.36 27.91
N VAL A 237 14.10 63.19 28.18
CA VAL A 237 12.72 62.99 27.69
C VAL A 237 12.65 63.19 26.17
N HIS A 238 13.30 64.23 25.64
CA HIS A 238 13.36 64.51 24.20
C HIS A 238 14.09 63.38 23.44
N ALA A 239 15.18 62.87 23.99
CA ALA A 239 15.91 61.70 23.49
C ALA A 239 15.16 60.36 23.66
N LYS A 240 13.98 60.36 24.30
CA LYS A 240 13.17 59.17 24.60
C LYS A 240 13.97 58.08 25.34
N ALA A 241 14.81 58.50 26.28
CA ALA A 241 15.51 57.60 27.17
C ALA A 241 14.50 56.95 28.16
N PRO A 242 14.81 55.76 28.73
CA PRO A 242 13.86 55.00 29.53
C PRO A 242 13.23 55.80 30.68
N SER A 243 11.90 55.84 30.74
CA SER A 243 11.12 56.63 31.73
C SER A 243 11.45 56.34 33.20
N SER A 244 12.07 55.19 33.47
CA SER A 244 12.51 54.73 34.79
C SER A 244 13.10 55.86 35.63
N ASP A 245 12.43 56.13 36.75
CA ASP A 245 12.78 57.11 37.77
C ASP A 245 12.73 58.59 37.35
N MET A 246 12.56 58.93 36.07
CA MET A 246 12.41 60.32 35.61
C MET A 246 11.28 61.06 36.35
N ALA A 247 10.12 60.41 36.51
CA ALA A 247 8.97 60.96 37.22
C ALA A 247 9.23 61.17 38.73
N LYS A 248 10.19 60.43 39.32
CA LYS A 248 10.61 60.63 40.72
C LYS A 248 11.54 61.84 40.81
N THR A 249 12.53 61.94 39.92
CA THR A 249 13.45 63.08 39.84
C THR A 249 12.69 64.39 39.60
N ALA A 250 11.78 64.44 38.61
CA ALA A 250 10.97 65.62 38.34
C ALA A 250 10.11 66.05 39.56
N LYS A 251 9.53 65.10 40.30
CA LYS A 251 8.78 65.39 41.54
C LYS A 251 9.69 65.89 42.68
N HIS A 252 10.90 65.36 42.80
CA HIS A 252 11.87 65.83 43.79
C HIS A 252 12.32 67.26 43.48
N LEU A 253 12.65 67.55 42.22
CA LEU A 253 12.96 68.90 41.76
C LEU A 253 11.77 69.84 42.01
N ARG A 254 10.53 69.43 41.67
CA ARG A 254 9.31 70.21 41.93
C ARG A 254 9.12 70.59 43.40
N ALA A 255 9.46 69.68 44.31
CA ALA A 255 9.41 69.92 45.76
C ALA A 255 10.57 70.82 46.23
N GLN A 256 11.79 70.59 45.76
CA GLN A 256 12.98 71.42 46.06
C GLN A 256 12.80 72.87 45.59
N VAL A 257 12.12 73.08 44.46
CA VAL A 257 11.71 74.40 43.96
C VAL A 257 10.63 75.02 44.85
N GLY A 258 9.62 74.23 45.21
CA GLY A 258 8.53 74.63 46.12
C GLY A 258 8.98 75.00 47.54
N GLU A 259 10.17 74.55 47.99
CA GLU A 259 10.78 75.02 49.25
C GLU A 259 11.24 76.50 49.19
N ARG A 260 11.34 77.12 48.00
CA ARG A 260 11.72 78.53 47.78
C ARG A 260 13.11 78.96 48.33
N LYS A 261 13.98 77.99 48.63
CA LYS A 261 15.34 78.20 49.18
C LYS A 261 16.42 78.47 48.11
N MET A 262 16.11 79.26 47.08
CA MET A 262 17.03 79.67 46.01
C MET A 262 16.57 80.99 45.36
N VAL A 263 17.41 81.65 44.55
CA VAL A 263 17.09 82.93 43.89
C VAL A 263 17.10 82.79 42.38
N GLY A 264 16.01 83.20 41.73
CA GLY A 264 15.82 83.19 40.27
C GLY A 264 14.33 83.28 39.90
N ASP A 265 13.98 83.05 38.63
CA ASP A 265 12.58 82.94 38.20
C ASP A 265 12.00 81.57 38.59
N VAL A 266 11.61 81.47 39.86
CA VAL A 266 11.05 80.25 40.46
C VAL A 266 9.75 79.85 39.77
N LEU A 267 8.93 80.80 39.30
CA LEU A 267 7.63 80.49 38.68
C LEU A 267 7.79 79.91 37.27
N ALA A 268 8.70 80.46 36.45
CA ALA A 268 9.03 79.87 35.16
C ALA A 268 9.64 78.47 35.33
N LEU A 269 10.47 78.27 36.36
CA LEU A 269 11.06 76.96 36.66
C LEU A 269 10.02 75.94 37.16
N GLU A 270 9.05 76.35 37.99
CA GLU A 270 7.91 75.50 38.37
C GLU A 270 7.08 75.08 37.15
N ALA A 271 6.69 76.04 36.31
CA ALA A 271 5.90 75.77 35.10
C ALA A 271 6.65 74.84 34.12
N ARG A 272 7.98 74.99 34.00
CA ARG A 272 8.86 74.12 33.21
C ARG A 272 8.89 72.69 33.75
N ILE A 273 8.96 72.51 35.07
CA ILE A 273 8.93 71.18 35.70
C ILE A 273 7.54 70.54 35.58
N ASP A 274 6.45 71.31 35.71
CA ASP A 274 5.09 70.78 35.59
C ASP A 274 4.76 70.38 34.13
N ALA A 275 5.26 71.12 33.13
CA ALA A 275 5.23 70.71 31.73
C ALA A 275 6.05 69.43 31.48
N LEU A 276 7.25 69.32 32.09
CA LEU A 276 8.11 68.15 32.01
C LEU A 276 7.47 66.91 32.66
N LEU A 277 6.75 67.05 33.78
CA LEU A 277 5.95 65.98 34.39
C LEU A 277 4.85 65.48 33.45
N GLY A 278 4.18 66.38 32.73
CA GLY A 278 3.24 66.04 31.67
C GLY A 278 3.89 65.23 30.54
N ALA A 279 5.05 65.67 30.06
CA ALA A 279 5.81 65.00 29.01
C ALA A 279 6.30 63.60 29.44
N ILE A 280 6.81 63.46 30.68
CA ILE A 280 7.22 62.17 31.25
C ILE A 280 6.01 61.21 31.33
N SER A 281 4.85 61.67 31.79
CA SER A 281 3.65 60.81 31.83
C SER A 281 3.18 60.39 30.43
N GLY A 282 3.36 61.23 29.41
CA GLY A 282 3.14 60.85 28.01
C GLY A 282 4.12 59.76 27.54
N LEU A 283 5.39 59.88 27.91
CA LEU A 283 6.45 58.94 27.58
C LEU A 283 6.24 57.58 28.29
N GLU A 284 5.92 57.57 29.59
CA GLU A 284 5.53 56.37 30.36
C GLU A 284 4.35 55.62 29.72
N LYS A 285 3.31 56.36 29.26
CA LYS A 285 2.15 55.77 28.57
C LYS A 285 2.54 55.16 27.22
N ALA A 286 3.42 55.82 26.46
CA ALA A 286 3.91 55.31 25.18
C ALA A 286 4.80 54.07 25.35
N GLU A 287 5.74 54.08 26.29
CA GLU A 287 6.55 52.90 26.64
C GLU A 287 5.67 51.73 27.08
N ARG A 288 4.69 51.98 27.95
CA ARG A 288 3.75 50.96 28.39
C ARG A 288 2.94 50.39 27.23
N ALA A 289 2.41 51.23 26.33
CA ALA A 289 1.66 50.76 25.17
C ALA A 289 2.50 49.81 24.29
N VAL A 290 3.77 50.14 24.03
CA VAL A 290 4.70 49.27 23.30
C VAL A 290 4.97 47.96 24.06
N GLN A 291 5.17 48.01 25.38
CA GLN A 291 5.37 46.80 26.19
C GLN A 291 4.14 45.91 26.26
N ASP A 292 2.94 46.48 26.34
CA ASP A 292 1.68 45.73 26.37
C ASP A 292 1.33 45.16 24.97
N GLU A 293 1.69 45.86 23.88
CA GLU A 293 1.63 45.32 22.50
C GLU A 293 2.59 44.14 22.29
N LEU A 294 3.84 44.22 22.78
CA LEU A 294 4.81 43.13 22.72
C LEU A 294 4.35 41.89 23.50
N LYS A 295 3.74 42.08 24.68
CA LYS A 295 3.11 40.99 25.46
C LYS A 295 1.92 40.39 24.73
N ALA A 296 1.07 41.21 24.08
CA ALA A 296 -0.07 40.73 23.32
C ALA A 296 0.37 39.86 22.13
N LYS A 297 1.43 40.27 21.40
CA LYS A 297 2.02 39.48 20.31
C LYS A 297 2.61 38.14 20.81
N GLU A 298 3.35 38.15 21.91
CA GLU A 298 3.90 36.94 22.54
C GLU A 298 2.77 35.99 23.03
N LEU A 299 1.73 36.55 23.64
CA LEU A 299 0.56 35.79 24.09
C LEU A 299 -0.17 35.13 22.92
N ALA A 300 -0.43 35.87 21.84
CA ALA A 300 -1.05 35.33 20.63
C ALA A 300 -0.19 34.24 19.97
N ALA A 301 1.13 34.42 19.94
CA ALA A 301 2.05 33.41 19.41
C ALA A 301 2.04 32.11 20.25
N ARG A 302 2.04 32.21 21.58
CA ARG A 302 1.93 31.05 22.48
C ARG A 302 0.55 30.39 22.41
N GLU A 303 -0.52 31.16 22.28
CA GLU A 303 -1.87 30.62 22.10
C GLU A 303 -2.03 29.90 20.75
N ALA A 304 -1.41 30.39 19.67
CA ALA A 304 -1.38 29.68 18.39
C ALA A 304 -0.68 28.31 18.48
N ILE A 305 0.44 28.21 19.23
CA ILE A 305 1.13 26.93 19.51
C ILE A 305 0.22 25.96 20.28
N VAL A 306 -0.53 26.48 21.27
CA VAL A 306 -1.50 25.68 22.04
C VAL A 306 -2.67 25.23 21.16
N ALA A 307 -3.22 26.11 20.34
CA ALA A 307 -4.35 25.82 19.47
C ALA A 307 -4.02 24.77 18.40
N GLU A 308 -2.84 24.81 17.77
CA GLU A 308 -2.44 23.75 16.82
C GLU A 308 -2.19 22.41 17.53
N ALA A 309 -1.66 22.43 18.77
CA ALA A 309 -1.52 21.20 19.56
C ALA A 309 -2.89 20.61 19.96
N GLU A 310 -3.86 21.46 20.31
CA GLU A 310 -5.25 21.06 20.56
C GLU A 310 -5.94 20.53 19.30
N GLU A 311 -5.72 21.14 18.13
CA GLU A 311 -6.21 20.65 16.84
C GLU A 311 -5.62 19.26 16.49
N LEU A 312 -4.29 19.10 16.62
CA LEU A 312 -3.60 17.82 16.41
C LEU A 312 -4.11 16.71 17.35
N ALA A 313 -4.50 17.05 18.57
CA ALA A 313 -5.06 16.11 19.54
C ALA A 313 -6.55 15.79 19.29
N GLY A 314 -7.29 16.70 18.66
CA GLY A 314 -8.72 16.58 18.36
C GLY A 314 -9.06 15.92 17.02
N ARG A 315 -8.10 15.74 16.11
CA ARG A 315 -8.29 15.00 14.84
C ARG A 315 -8.59 13.52 15.09
N ASP A 316 -9.42 12.93 14.24
CA ASP A 316 -9.82 11.51 14.30
C ASP A 316 -8.58 10.58 14.20
N PRO A 317 -8.33 9.72 15.21
CA PRO A 317 -7.19 8.81 15.25
C PRO A 317 -7.00 7.89 14.03
N SER A 318 -8.07 7.59 13.29
CA SER A 318 -8.03 6.78 12.07
C SER A 318 -7.47 7.53 10.85
N THR A 319 -7.59 8.86 10.84
CA THR A 319 -7.20 9.74 9.72
C THR A 319 -5.82 10.39 9.91
N VAL A 320 -5.28 10.36 11.13
CA VAL A 320 -4.04 11.04 11.50
C VAL A 320 -2.82 10.34 10.90
N GLN A 321 -2.01 11.09 10.12
CA GLN A 321 -0.69 10.63 9.69
C GLN A 321 0.30 10.67 10.86
N TRP A 322 0.26 9.64 11.72
CA TRP A 322 0.94 9.60 13.02
C TRP A 322 2.42 9.97 13.00
N LYS A 323 3.19 9.60 11.96
CA LYS A 323 4.60 9.99 11.83
C LYS A 323 4.74 11.52 11.71
N ALA A 324 4.12 12.12 10.70
CA ALA A 324 4.18 13.56 10.46
C ALA A 324 3.58 14.38 11.62
N SER A 325 2.45 13.93 12.18
CA SER A 325 1.81 14.60 13.32
C SER A 325 2.65 14.49 14.61
N SER A 326 3.42 13.43 14.80
CA SER A 326 4.36 13.33 15.93
C SER A 326 5.54 14.28 15.78
N THR A 327 6.11 14.41 14.57
CA THR A 327 7.13 15.43 14.28
C THR A 327 6.57 16.82 14.57
N ARG A 328 5.37 17.13 14.08
CA ARG A 328 4.74 18.45 14.30
C ARG A 328 4.45 18.75 15.77
N MET A 329 3.99 17.76 16.55
CA MET A 329 3.79 17.89 18.00
C MET A 329 5.12 18.16 18.75
N ASN A 330 6.22 17.57 18.29
CA ASN A 330 7.56 17.87 18.82
C ASN A 330 8.06 19.27 18.42
N GLU A 331 7.87 19.69 17.16
CA GLU A 331 8.18 21.05 16.71
C GLU A 331 7.44 22.11 17.55
N LEU A 332 6.14 21.91 17.81
CA LEU A 332 5.35 22.78 18.67
C LEU A 332 5.87 22.82 20.11
N PHE A 333 6.41 21.71 20.62
CA PHE A 333 7.03 21.67 21.96
C PHE A 333 8.36 22.43 22.00
N GLU A 334 9.21 22.34 20.97
CA GLU A 334 10.44 23.15 20.89
C GLU A 334 10.15 24.64 20.68
N LEU A 335 9.14 24.98 19.86
CA LEU A 335 8.64 26.35 19.72
C LEU A 335 8.11 26.91 21.05
N TRP A 336 7.39 26.11 21.84
CA TRP A 336 6.95 26.48 23.19
C TRP A 336 8.14 26.80 24.12
N LYS A 337 9.17 25.94 24.15
CA LYS A 337 10.40 26.19 24.93
C LYS A 337 11.12 27.45 24.47
N ALA A 338 11.23 27.67 23.17
CA ALA A 338 11.89 28.83 22.59
C ALA A 338 11.18 30.14 22.97
N ALA A 339 9.85 30.17 22.88
CA ALA A 339 9.02 31.29 23.33
C ALA A 339 9.22 31.57 24.84
N GLN A 340 9.15 30.52 25.68
CA GLN A 340 9.34 30.64 27.13
C GLN A 340 10.76 31.11 27.54
N LYS A 341 11.80 30.73 26.78
CA LYS A 341 13.20 31.13 27.05
C LYS A 341 13.54 32.53 26.55
N ASN A 342 13.05 32.91 25.36
CA ASN A 342 13.55 34.08 24.63
C ASN A 342 12.60 35.28 24.63
N GLY A 343 11.29 35.03 24.69
CA GLY A 343 10.24 36.05 24.58
C GLY A 343 10.00 36.86 25.85
N PRO A 344 9.11 37.86 25.81
CA PRO A 344 8.62 38.55 27.00
C PRO A 344 8.04 37.58 28.04
N ARG A 345 8.27 37.85 29.33
CA ARG A 345 7.55 37.14 30.40
C ARG A 345 6.09 37.61 30.44
N LEU A 346 5.16 36.67 30.38
CA LEU A 346 3.73 36.96 30.53
C LEU A 346 3.33 36.85 32.01
N GLY A 347 2.07 37.11 32.32
CA GLY A 347 1.54 36.87 33.67
C GLY A 347 1.56 35.38 34.01
N ARG A 348 2.16 35.01 35.15
CA ARG A 348 2.35 33.60 35.56
C ARG A 348 1.09 32.74 35.42
N GLY A 349 -0.07 33.23 35.86
CA GLY A 349 -1.34 32.50 35.75
C GLY A 349 -1.77 32.21 34.30
N THR A 350 -1.42 33.10 33.35
CA THR A 350 -1.64 32.89 31.91
C THR A 350 -0.66 31.85 31.35
N GLU A 351 0.60 31.89 31.74
CA GLU A 351 1.61 30.90 31.35
C GLU A 351 1.25 29.50 31.88
N ASP A 352 0.87 29.39 33.16
CA ASP A 352 0.43 28.14 33.80
C ASP A 352 -0.85 27.58 33.13
N ALA A 353 -1.79 28.44 32.72
CA ALA A 353 -3.02 28.04 32.02
C ALA A 353 -2.76 27.52 30.60
N LEU A 354 -1.96 28.24 29.80
CA LEU A 354 -1.57 27.82 28.45
C LEU A 354 -0.72 26.53 28.49
N TRP A 355 0.18 26.41 29.46
CA TRP A 355 0.99 25.19 29.67
C TRP A 355 0.13 24.00 30.09
N LYS A 356 -0.93 24.21 30.89
CA LYS A 356 -1.92 23.16 31.23
C LYS A 356 -2.68 22.69 29.99
N ARG A 357 -3.15 23.60 29.13
CA ARG A 357 -3.80 23.29 27.84
C ARG A 357 -2.88 22.45 26.94
N PHE A 358 -1.68 22.95 26.64
CA PHE A 358 -0.69 22.26 25.80
C PHE A 358 -0.39 20.82 26.27
N ARG A 359 -0.12 20.66 27.58
CA ARG A 359 0.20 19.34 28.16
C ARG A 359 -0.98 18.38 28.11
N SER A 360 -2.20 18.88 28.26
CA SER A 360 -3.43 18.09 28.12
C SER A 360 -3.60 17.61 26.69
N ALA A 361 -3.50 18.51 25.71
CA ALA A 361 -3.56 18.17 24.28
C ALA A 361 -2.51 17.11 23.90
N ARG A 362 -1.24 17.33 24.27
CA ARG A 362 -0.17 16.35 24.04
C ARG A 362 -0.47 14.99 24.69
N THR A 363 -1.04 14.96 25.89
CA THR A 363 -1.36 13.71 26.61
C THR A 363 -2.51 12.94 25.94
N VAL A 364 -3.47 13.64 25.33
CA VAL A 364 -4.51 13.03 24.49
C VAL A 364 -3.89 12.49 23.20
N PHE A 365 -3.06 13.29 22.50
CA PHE A 365 -2.35 12.88 21.30
C PHE A 365 -1.46 11.63 21.51
N ASP A 366 -0.62 11.63 22.55
CA ASP A 366 0.25 10.49 22.88
C ASP A 366 -0.55 9.23 23.29
N ARG A 367 -1.74 9.39 23.87
CA ARG A 367 -2.67 8.27 24.16
C ARG A 367 -3.24 7.68 22.88
N HIS A 368 -3.80 8.51 21.99
CA HIS A 368 -4.35 8.06 20.71
C HIS A 368 -3.27 7.42 19.84
N ARG A 369 -2.07 8.01 19.79
CA ARG A 369 -0.89 7.47 19.11
C ARG A 369 -0.52 6.08 19.62
N ARG A 370 -0.44 5.88 20.94
CA ARG A 370 -0.13 4.57 21.54
C ARG A 370 -1.22 3.53 21.23
N ALA A 371 -2.50 3.92 21.32
CA ALA A 371 -3.61 3.02 20.99
C ALA A 371 -3.56 2.57 19.52
N TYR A 372 -3.34 3.51 18.58
CA TYR A 372 -3.23 3.20 17.16
C TYR A 372 -2.09 2.22 16.86
N PHE A 373 -0.88 2.47 17.37
CA PHE A 373 0.25 1.56 17.13
C PHE A 373 0.05 0.20 17.82
N SER A 374 -0.50 0.17 19.05
CA SER A 374 -0.82 -1.09 19.72
C SER A 374 -1.86 -1.93 18.99
N GLN A 375 -2.85 -1.29 18.35
CA GLN A 375 -3.83 -1.98 17.51
C GLN A 375 -3.18 -2.50 16.23
N LEU A 376 -2.42 -1.66 15.54
CA LEU A 376 -1.69 -2.03 14.31
C LEU A 376 -0.70 -3.17 14.54
N ASP A 377 -0.03 -3.21 15.69
CA ASP A 377 0.88 -4.30 16.06
C ASP A 377 0.10 -5.60 16.39
N SER A 378 -1.10 -5.50 16.97
CA SER A 378 -2.02 -6.65 17.17
C SER A 378 -2.53 -7.20 15.84
N ASP A 379 -3.04 -6.34 14.95
CA ASP A 379 -3.49 -6.72 13.60
C ASP A 379 -2.36 -7.39 12.79
N ASN A 380 -1.13 -6.89 12.90
CA ASN A 380 0.04 -7.50 12.28
C ASN A 380 0.39 -8.87 12.88
N ALA A 381 0.24 -9.04 14.20
CA ALA A 381 0.51 -10.31 14.88
C ALA A 381 -0.55 -11.37 14.54
N GLU A 382 -1.83 -11.00 14.51
CA GLU A 382 -2.94 -11.86 14.05
C GLU A 382 -2.73 -12.30 12.59
N ALA A 383 -2.42 -11.35 11.70
CA ALA A 383 -2.13 -11.61 10.29
C ALA A 383 -0.96 -12.59 10.12
N LYS A 384 0.11 -12.39 10.89
CA LYS A 384 1.28 -13.26 10.91
C LYS A 384 0.94 -14.67 11.39
N GLN A 385 0.26 -14.82 12.52
CA GLN A 385 -0.13 -16.13 13.06
C GLN A 385 -1.06 -16.90 12.10
N ALA A 386 -2.02 -16.23 11.47
CA ALA A 386 -2.88 -16.84 10.46
C ALA A 386 -2.08 -17.36 9.24
N LYS A 387 -1.10 -16.58 8.77
CA LYS A 387 -0.19 -16.98 7.68
C LYS A 387 0.78 -18.09 8.07
N GLU A 388 1.28 -18.09 9.30
CA GLU A 388 2.11 -19.18 9.84
C GLU A 388 1.31 -20.48 9.96
N ALA A 389 0.01 -20.42 10.28
CA ALA A 389 -0.89 -21.58 10.27
C ALA A 389 -1.22 -22.08 8.85
N LEU A 390 -1.30 -21.19 7.85
CA LEU A 390 -1.40 -21.55 6.43
C LEU A 390 -0.12 -22.22 5.93
N ILE A 391 1.05 -21.65 6.27
CA ILE A 391 2.36 -22.21 5.94
C ILE A 391 2.52 -23.60 6.57
N LYS A 392 2.15 -23.79 7.83
CA LYS A 392 2.24 -25.11 8.48
C LYS A 392 1.39 -26.17 7.76
N ARG A 393 0.18 -25.82 7.29
CA ARG A 393 -0.65 -26.70 6.45
C ARG A 393 0.00 -26.97 5.09
N ALA A 394 0.58 -25.95 4.45
CA ALA A 394 1.32 -26.09 3.19
C ALA A 394 2.60 -26.95 3.33
N GLU A 395 3.30 -26.86 4.46
CA GLU A 395 4.50 -27.65 4.77
C GLU A 395 4.14 -29.13 5.02
N GLN A 396 3.00 -29.41 5.67
CA GLN A 396 2.49 -30.77 5.87
C GLN A 396 2.08 -31.48 4.57
N LEU A 397 1.65 -30.72 3.56
CA LEU A 397 1.24 -31.25 2.26
C LEU A 397 2.41 -31.45 1.27
N ALA A 398 3.60 -30.92 1.57
CA ALA A 398 4.71 -30.82 0.63
C ALA A 398 5.33 -32.15 0.18
N ASP A 399 5.10 -33.23 0.94
CA ASP A 399 5.55 -34.60 0.67
C ASP A 399 4.41 -35.55 0.23
N SER A 400 3.20 -35.02 0.00
CA SER A 400 2.04 -35.84 -0.36
C SER A 400 2.10 -36.30 -1.81
N THR A 401 1.93 -37.62 -2.03
CA THR A 401 1.86 -38.24 -3.36
C THR A 401 0.43 -38.34 -3.91
N ASP A 402 -0.60 -37.93 -3.16
CA ASP A 402 -1.93 -37.68 -3.73
C ASP A 402 -1.91 -36.38 -4.53
N TRP A 403 -1.45 -36.48 -5.77
CA TRP A 403 -1.31 -35.36 -6.69
C TRP A 403 -2.63 -34.64 -7.00
N GLY A 404 -3.77 -35.32 -6.87
CA GLY A 404 -5.09 -34.79 -7.21
C GLY A 404 -5.68 -33.96 -6.08
N HIS A 405 -5.87 -34.59 -4.92
CA HIS A 405 -6.41 -33.93 -3.72
C HIS A 405 -5.48 -32.79 -3.25
N THR A 406 -4.18 -33.06 -3.17
CA THR A 406 -3.22 -32.08 -2.63
C THR A 406 -3.11 -30.84 -3.51
N ALA A 407 -3.23 -30.98 -4.84
CA ALA A 407 -3.29 -29.83 -5.74
C ALA A 407 -4.60 -29.01 -5.60
N ALA A 408 -5.70 -29.60 -5.12
CA ALA A 408 -6.91 -28.86 -4.75
C ALA A 408 -6.71 -28.10 -3.42
N GLU A 409 -6.10 -28.73 -2.41
CA GLU A 409 -5.78 -28.09 -1.13
C GLU A 409 -4.80 -26.92 -1.29
N TYR A 410 -3.76 -27.02 -2.12
CA TYR A 410 -2.88 -25.88 -2.40
C TYR A 410 -3.59 -24.69 -3.06
N ARG A 411 -4.70 -24.90 -3.78
CA ARG A 411 -5.53 -23.79 -4.29
C ARG A 411 -6.33 -23.16 -3.14
N ARG A 412 -7.00 -23.98 -2.31
CA ARG A 412 -7.74 -23.53 -1.11
C ARG A 412 -6.84 -22.70 -0.17
N LEU A 413 -5.65 -23.21 0.16
CA LEU A 413 -4.66 -22.51 0.97
C LEU A 413 -4.19 -21.18 0.32
N MET A 414 -4.08 -21.12 -1.01
CA MET A 414 -3.72 -19.90 -1.74
C MET A 414 -4.87 -18.87 -1.74
N ASP A 415 -6.12 -19.31 -1.71
CA ASP A 415 -7.28 -18.41 -1.60
C ASP A 415 -7.52 -17.93 -0.17
N GLU A 416 -7.34 -18.79 0.84
CA GLU A 416 -7.24 -18.38 2.25
C GLU A 416 -6.10 -17.37 2.46
N TRP A 417 -4.95 -17.58 1.80
CA TRP A 417 -3.82 -16.64 1.84
C TRP A 417 -4.19 -15.27 1.28
N LYS A 418 -4.88 -15.19 0.13
CA LYS A 418 -5.38 -13.93 -0.45
C LYS A 418 -6.41 -13.24 0.46
N ALA A 419 -7.25 -14.01 1.16
CA ALA A 419 -8.28 -13.49 2.06
C ALA A 419 -7.73 -13.03 3.42
N SER A 420 -6.55 -13.52 3.83
CA SER A 420 -5.93 -13.16 5.11
C SER A 420 -5.53 -11.68 5.20
N LYS A 421 -5.57 -11.10 6.42
CA LYS A 421 -5.00 -9.77 6.71
C LYS A 421 -3.53 -9.73 6.25
N ARG A 422 -3.05 -8.56 5.81
CA ARG A 422 -1.61 -8.31 5.61
C ARG A 422 -0.95 -8.01 6.96
N ALA A 423 0.23 -8.60 7.19
CA ALA A 423 1.11 -8.20 8.27
C ALA A 423 2.04 -7.07 7.81
N SER A 424 3.03 -6.74 8.65
CA SER A 424 4.18 -5.91 8.26
C SER A 424 4.82 -6.45 6.98
N ARG A 425 5.13 -5.57 6.01
CA ARG A 425 5.66 -5.98 4.69
C ARG A 425 6.81 -6.99 4.78
N LYS A 426 7.76 -6.75 5.67
CA LYS A 426 8.94 -7.61 5.87
C LYS A 426 8.56 -9.03 6.33
N ASP A 427 7.53 -9.15 7.17
CA ASP A 427 7.00 -10.44 7.60
C ASP A 427 6.19 -11.07 6.46
N ASP A 428 5.29 -10.32 5.82
CA ASP A 428 4.48 -10.76 4.67
C ASP A 428 5.33 -11.38 3.55
N ASP A 429 6.44 -10.73 3.17
CA ASP A 429 7.37 -11.19 2.13
C ASP A 429 8.11 -12.49 2.53
N ALA A 430 8.56 -12.58 3.79
CA ALA A 430 9.27 -13.76 4.31
C ALA A 430 8.33 -14.97 4.50
N LEU A 431 7.10 -14.72 4.95
CA LEU A 431 6.05 -15.72 5.07
C LEU A 431 5.64 -16.22 3.67
N TRP A 432 5.50 -15.32 2.68
CA TRP A 432 5.20 -15.69 1.30
C TRP A 432 6.29 -16.58 0.68
N ALA A 433 7.57 -16.25 0.90
CA ALA A 433 8.69 -17.07 0.43
C ALA A 433 8.64 -18.50 1.00
N ARG A 434 8.28 -18.67 2.28
CA ARG A 434 8.08 -20.00 2.90
C ARG A 434 6.89 -20.74 2.30
N PHE A 435 5.74 -20.08 2.13
CA PHE A 435 4.55 -20.68 1.53
C PHE A 435 4.84 -21.18 0.11
N ARG A 436 5.52 -20.37 -0.70
CA ARG A 436 5.95 -20.73 -2.06
C ARG A 436 6.95 -21.87 -2.07
N ALA A 437 7.96 -21.88 -1.20
CA ALA A 437 8.92 -22.99 -1.11
C ALA A 437 8.24 -24.35 -0.78
N ALA A 438 7.24 -24.35 0.11
CA ALA A 438 6.46 -25.56 0.41
C ALA A 438 5.62 -26.02 -0.80
N GLN A 439 5.00 -25.07 -1.51
CA GLN A 439 4.23 -25.34 -2.72
C GLN A 439 5.11 -25.86 -3.88
N ASP A 440 6.26 -25.22 -4.12
CA ASP A 440 7.19 -25.58 -5.20
C ASP A 440 7.77 -26.98 -5.00
N ARG A 441 8.06 -27.37 -3.74
CA ARG A 441 8.50 -28.74 -3.39
C ARG A 441 7.51 -29.80 -3.85
N PHE A 442 6.21 -29.61 -3.61
CA PHE A 442 5.15 -30.52 -4.07
C PHE A 442 5.03 -30.54 -5.60
N PHE A 443 5.05 -29.38 -6.26
CA PHE A 443 4.86 -29.32 -7.71
C PHE A 443 6.07 -29.82 -8.51
N GLU A 444 7.30 -29.62 -8.04
CA GLU A 444 8.49 -30.23 -8.63
C GLU A 444 8.53 -31.75 -8.37
N ALA A 445 8.15 -32.23 -7.19
CA ALA A 445 8.01 -33.68 -6.94
C ALA A 445 6.95 -34.32 -7.86
N ARG A 446 5.81 -33.66 -8.05
CA ARG A 446 4.77 -34.10 -8.99
C ARG A 446 5.25 -34.09 -10.45
N LYS A 447 6.02 -33.07 -10.83
CA LYS A 447 6.58 -32.93 -12.17
C LYS A 447 7.58 -34.06 -12.46
N ALA A 448 8.54 -34.29 -11.57
CA ALA A 448 9.50 -35.39 -11.69
C ALA A 448 8.81 -36.77 -11.75
N ALA A 449 7.72 -36.96 -10.99
CA ALA A 449 6.92 -38.18 -11.04
C ALA A 449 6.18 -38.38 -12.38
N ASN A 450 5.75 -37.30 -13.06
CA ASN A 450 5.21 -37.38 -14.41
C ASN A 450 6.33 -37.63 -15.45
N GLU A 451 7.44 -36.90 -15.34
CA GLU A 451 8.59 -37.00 -16.26
C GLU A 451 9.16 -38.42 -16.30
N ALA A 452 9.23 -39.11 -15.15
CA ALA A 452 9.63 -40.52 -15.09
C ALA A 452 8.64 -41.49 -15.78
N VAL A 453 7.34 -41.19 -15.75
CA VAL A 453 6.30 -41.98 -16.45
C VAL A 453 6.33 -41.71 -17.95
N ASP A 454 6.57 -40.46 -18.37
CA ASP A 454 6.74 -40.11 -19.78
C ASP A 454 8.04 -40.72 -20.37
N GLU A 455 9.11 -40.83 -19.58
CA GLU A 455 10.35 -41.57 -19.96
C GLU A 455 10.10 -43.09 -20.08
N GLU A 456 9.38 -43.71 -19.14
CA GLU A 456 8.94 -45.11 -19.24
C GLU A 456 8.17 -45.34 -20.55
N TYR A 457 7.19 -44.46 -20.83
CA TYR A 457 6.37 -44.56 -22.04
C TYR A 457 7.20 -44.34 -23.33
N ALA A 458 8.20 -43.46 -23.32
CA ALA A 458 9.11 -43.29 -24.46
C ALA A 458 10.00 -44.53 -24.71
N GLY A 459 10.44 -45.20 -23.65
CA GLY A 459 11.11 -46.50 -23.74
C GLY A 459 10.20 -47.58 -24.34
N ASN A 460 8.98 -47.69 -23.81
CA ASN A 460 7.95 -48.60 -24.31
C ASN A 460 7.60 -48.34 -25.79
N LEU A 461 7.48 -47.07 -26.19
CA LEU A 461 7.26 -46.67 -27.59
C LEU A 461 8.37 -47.20 -28.51
N THR A 462 9.64 -47.05 -28.09
CA THR A 462 10.80 -47.55 -28.84
C THR A 462 10.74 -49.07 -29.01
N ALA A 463 10.33 -49.80 -27.97
CA ALA A 463 10.12 -51.25 -28.04
C ALA A 463 8.96 -51.63 -28.98
N LYS A 464 7.80 -50.95 -28.91
CA LYS A 464 6.67 -51.20 -29.80
C LYS A 464 6.96 -50.85 -31.26
N GLU A 465 7.77 -49.82 -31.52
CA GLU A 465 8.24 -49.52 -32.88
C GLU A 465 9.20 -50.58 -33.45
N ALA A 466 9.96 -51.28 -32.61
CA ALA A 466 10.75 -52.43 -33.06
C ALA A 466 9.83 -53.64 -33.37
N LEU A 467 8.90 -53.95 -32.47
CA LEU A 467 7.90 -55.00 -32.66
C LEU A 467 7.01 -54.77 -33.90
N LEU A 468 6.67 -53.53 -34.20
CA LEU A 468 5.91 -53.17 -35.40
C LEU A 468 6.70 -53.45 -36.70
N LYS A 469 8.02 -53.20 -36.69
CA LYS A 469 8.91 -53.51 -37.83
C LYS A 469 9.05 -55.03 -38.01
N GLU A 470 9.08 -55.81 -36.93
CA GLU A 470 9.00 -57.28 -36.99
C GLU A 470 7.64 -57.75 -37.53
N ALA A 471 6.53 -57.15 -37.08
CA ALA A 471 5.18 -57.47 -37.56
C ALA A 471 5.04 -57.24 -39.07
N GLN A 472 5.54 -56.10 -39.57
CA GLN A 472 5.50 -55.76 -41.00
C GLN A 472 6.30 -56.76 -41.87
N GLN A 473 7.33 -57.41 -41.33
CA GLN A 473 8.09 -58.45 -42.04
C GLN A 473 7.34 -59.79 -42.18
N ILE A 474 6.21 -59.98 -41.50
CA ILE A 474 5.30 -61.12 -41.72
C ILE A 474 4.62 -61.01 -43.10
N LEU A 475 4.56 -59.80 -43.67
CA LEU A 475 4.01 -59.54 -45.00
C LEU A 475 5.15 -59.55 -46.06
N PRO A 476 4.98 -60.19 -47.24
CA PRO A 476 3.81 -60.94 -47.68
C PRO A 476 3.76 -62.37 -47.10
N ILE A 477 2.55 -62.78 -46.73
CA ILE A 477 2.27 -64.07 -46.10
C ILE A 477 2.51 -65.22 -47.11
N ARG A 478 3.44 -66.11 -46.79
CA ARG A 478 3.73 -67.33 -47.59
C ARG A 478 3.38 -68.63 -46.87
N ASP A 479 3.46 -68.64 -45.55
CA ASP A 479 3.04 -69.74 -44.68
C ASP A 479 2.12 -69.15 -43.62
N LEU A 480 0.85 -69.55 -43.64
CA LEU A 480 -0.20 -69.08 -42.73
C LEU A 480 0.06 -69.51 -41.28
N ALA A 481 0.58 -70.72 -41.06
CA ALA A 481 0.83 -71.26 -39.73
C ALA A 481 2.05 -70.58 -39.09
N ALA A 482 3.12 -70.36 -39.86
CA ALA A 482 4.26 -69.56 -39.43
C ALA A 482 3.87 -68.10 -39.17
N ALA A 483 3.09 -67.47 -40.06
CA ALA A 483 2.63 -66.09 -39.90
C ALA A 483 1.79 -65.89 -38.63
N LYS A 484 0.82 -66.77 -38.35
CA LYS A 484 0.03 -66.74 -37.12
C LYS A 484 0.91 -66.89 -35.87
N LYS A 485 1.88 -67.80 -35.89
CA LYS A 485 2.80 -68.01 -34.75
C LYS A 485 3.72 -66.81 -34.52
N ALA A 486 4.24 -66.21 -35.58
CA ALA A 486 5.04 -64.99 -35.51
C ALA A 486 4.21 -63.81 -34.96
N LEU A 487 3.00 -63.62 -35.47
CA LEU A 487 2.09 -62.56 -35.01
C LEU A 487 1.73 -62.72 -33.52
N GLN A 488 1.46 -63.94 -33.05
CA GLN A 488 1.20 -64.16 -31.63
C GLN A 488 2.42 -63.81 -30.77
N SER A 489 3.63 -64.23 -31.18
CA SER A 489 4.87 -63.87 -30.47
C SER A 489 5.17 -62.36 -30.51
N VAL A 490 4.63 -61.60 -31.47
CA VAL A 490 4.66 -60.13 -31.46
C VAL A 490 3.64 -59.58 -30.46
N ARG A 491 2.39 -60.07 -30.46
CA ARG A 491 1.34 -59.67 -29.50
C ARG A 491 1.75 -59.88 -28.05
N ASP A 492 2.26 -61.07 -27.73
CA ASP A 492 2.68 -61.42 -26.37
C ASP A 492 3.75 -60.42 -25.85
N ARG A 493 4.67 -59.99 -26.72
CA ARG A 493 5.68 -58.96 -26.41
C ARG A 493 5.14 -57.53 -26.47
N TRP A 494 4.08 -57.26 -27.24
CA TRP A 494 3.44 -55.96 -27.37
C TRP A 494 2.67 -55.59 -26.11
N ASP A 495 1.99 -56.57 -25.51
CA ASP A 495 1.25 -56.39 -24.27
C ASP A 495 2.21 -56.29 -23.07
N GLU A 496 3.28 -57.11 -23.04
CA GLU A 496 4.37 -57.00 -22.06
C GLU A 496 5.10 -55.64 -22.14
N ALA A 497 5.24 -55.07 -23.35
CA ALA A 497 5.80 -53.73 -23.57
C ALA A 497 4.88 -52.56 -23.14
N GLY A 498 3.78 -52.84 -22.43
CA GLY A 498 3.06 -51.84 -21.64
C GLY A 498 2.42 -50.69 -22.44
N LYS A 499 2.59 -49.45 -21.95
CA LYS A 499 1.92 -48.25 -22.47
C LYS A 499 2.89 -47.31 -23.16
N VAL A 500 2.42 -46.67 -24.23
CA VAL A 500 3.15 -45.67 -25.03
C VAL A 500 2.54 -44.27 -24.84
N PRO A 501 3.22 -43.18 -25.25
CA PRO A 501 2.71 -41.83 -25.13
C PRO A 501 1.37 -41.67 -25.86
N ARG A 502 0.46 -40.87 -25.30
CA ARG A 502 -0.91 -40.71 -25.81
C ARG A 502 -1.00 -40.26 -27.27
N ALA A 503 -0.03 -39.50 -27.76
CA ALA A 503 0.03 -39.06 -29.15
C ALA A 503 0.28 -40.21 -30.13
N ASP A 504 1.10 -41.18 -29.73
CA ASP A 504 1.53 -42.28 -30.60
C ASP A 504 0.65 -43.53 -30.51
N MET A 505 -0.10 -43.70 -29.42
CA MET A 505 -0.97 -44.85 -29.18
C MET A 505 -1.81 -45.24 -30.41
N GLY A 506 -2.58 -44.28 -30.98
CA GLY A 506 -3.41 -44.54 -32.16
C GLY A 506 -2.61 -44.87 -33.44
N ARG A 507 -1.41 -44.30 -33.61
CA ARG A 507 -0.48 -44.60 -34.73
C ARG A 507 0.08 -46.02 -34.62
N ILE A 508 0.49 -46.38 -33.41
CA ILE A 508 1.21 -47.61 -33.08
C ILE A 508 0.24 -48.81 -33.09
N ASP A 509 -0.87 -48.72 -32.35
CA ASP A 509 -1.89 -49.77 -32.32
C ASP A 509 -2.59 -49.93 -33.68
N GLY A 510 -2.87 -48.83 -34.38
CA GLY A 510 -3.47 -48.86 -35.72
C GLY A 510 -2.58 -49.53 -36.77
N ALA A 511 -1.26 -49.34 -36.69
CA ALA A 511 -0.31 -49.96 -37.60
C ALA A 511 -0.07 -51.45 -37.31
N LEU A 512 -0.09 -51.89 -36.04
CA LEU A 512 -0.11 -53.32 -35.72
C LEU A 512 -1.38 -53.97 -36.26
N ARG A 513 -2.54 -53.35 -36.01
CA ARG A 513 -3.84 -53.86 -36.45
C ARG A 513 -3.91 -54.12 -37.96
N GLN A 514 -3.28 -53.28 -38.80
CA GLN A 514 -3.20 -53.53 -40.24
C GLN A 514 -2.50 -54.85 -40.60
N VAL A 515 -1.49 -55.26 -39.83
CA VAL A 515 -0.84 -56.57 -39.99
C VAL A 515 -1.76 -57.69 -39.50
N GLU A 516 -2.48 -57.49 -38.39
CA GLU A 516 -3.45 -58.45 -37.86
C GLU A 516 -4.61 -58.71 -38.84
N ASP A 517 -5.22 -57.65 -39.36
CA ASP A 517 -6.32 -57.71 -40.32
C ASP A 517 -5.84 -58.32 -41.66
N ALA A 518 -4.58 -58.12 -42.07
CA ALA A 518 -3.99 -58.79 -43.23
C ALA A 518 -3.74 -60.30 -43.00
N VAL A 519 -3.23 -60.70 -41.82
CA VAL A 519 -3.07 -62.11 -41.45
C VAL A 519 -4.43 -62.81 -41.31
N LYS A 520 -5.44 -62.10 -40.80
CA LYS A 520 -6.82 -62.59 -40.75
C LYS A 520 -7.43 -62.74 -42.14
N ALA A 521 -7.28 -61.76 -43.04
CA ALA A 521 -7.80 -61.86 -44.40
C ALA A 521 -7.23 -63.06 -45.17
N ALA A 522 -5.94 -63.36 -44.99
CA ALA A 522 -5.30 -64.55 -45.56
C ALA A 522 -5.82 -65.87 -44.94
N ASP A 523 -6.22 -65.86 -43.66
CA ASP A 523 -6.87 -67.00 -42.99
C ASP A 523 -8.30 -67.21 -43.48
N ASP A 524 -9.09 -66.15 -43.58
CA ASP A 524 -10.45 -66.16 -44.10
C ASP A 524 -10.47 -66.62 -45.58
N GLU A 525 -9.48 -66.21 -46.40
CA GLU A 525 -9.29 -66.69 -47.77
C GLU A 525 -8.89 -68.17 -47.83
N HIS A 526 -7.90 -68.58 -47.02
CA HIS A 526 -7.47 -69.97 -46.94
C HIS A 526 -8.60 -70.89 -46.46
N TRP A 527 -9.37 -70.48 -45.45
CA TRP A 527 -10.56 -71.18 -44.98
C TRP A 527 -11.64 -71.25 -46.05
N THR A 528 -11.91 -70.16 -46.78
CA THR A 528 -12.90 -70.14 -47.85
C THR A 528 -12.55 -71.12 -48.97
N LYS A 529 -11.28 -71.20 -49.38
CA LYS A 529 -10.78 -72.19 -50.35
C LYS A 529 -10.86 -73.62 -49.80
N THR A 530 -10.38 -73.85 -48.58
CA THR A 530 -10.30 -75.18 -47.97
C THR A 530 -11.61 -75.69 -47.34
N ASN A 531 -12.69 -74.89 -47.36
CA ASN A 531 -13.95 -75.15 -46.67
C ASN A 531 -14.49 -76.58 -46.95
N PRO A 532 -14.59 -77.45 -45.93
CA PRO A 532 -14.96 -78.85 -46.13
C PRO A 532 -16.42 -79.02 -46.57
N GLU A 533 -17.33 -78.12 -46.18
CA GLU A 533 -18.71 -78.16 -46.68
C GLU A 533 -18.80 -77.71 -48.14
N THR A 534 -18.09 -76.65 -48.54
CA THR A 534 -18.05 -76.22 -49.94
C THR A 534 -17.47 -77.34 -50.82
N LYS A 535 -16.35 -77.95 -50.40
CA LYS A 535 -15.74 -79.10 -51.08
C LYS A 535 -16.67 -80.32 -51.13
N ALA A 536 -17.38 -80.64 -50.03
CA ALA A 536 -18.34 -81.74 -50.03
C ALA A 536 -19.53 -81.47 -50.96
N ARG A 537 -20.05 -80.23 -50.99
CA ARG A 537 -21.17 -79.83 -51.87
C ARG A 537 -20.78 -79.84 -53.35
N THR A 538 -19.60 -79.31 -53.72
CA THR A 538 -19.13 -79.35 -55.12
C THR A 538 -18.82 -80.77 -55.56
N ASN A 539 -18.15 -81.59 -54.74
CA ASN A 539 -17.89 -83.00 -55.04
C ASN A 539 -19.19 -83.83 -55.14
N SER A 540 -20.19 -83.56 -54.29
CA SER A 540 -21.49 -84.22 -54.38
C SER A 540 -22.29 -83.79 -55.62
N ALA A 541 -22.21 -82.51 -56.01
CA ALA A 541 -22.82 -82.01 -57.24
C ALA A 541 -22.14 -82.57 -58.49
N LEU A 542 -20.81 -82.73 -58.48
CA LEU A 542 -20.06 -83.43 -59.53
C LEU A 542 -20.52 -84.88 -59.67
N ALA A 543 -20.51 -85.66 -58.59
CA ALA A 543 -20.96 -87.06 -58.61
C ALA A 543 -22.42 -87.22 -59.08
N GLN A 544 -23.31 -86.30 -58.68
CA GLN A 544 -24.69 -86.28 -59.15
C GLN A 544 -24.79 -85.93 -60.65
N LEU A 545 -23.98 -84.99 -61.13
CA LEU A 545 -23.95 -84.60 -62.54
C LEU A 545 -23.40 -85.72 -63.42
N GLU A 546 -22.30 -86.36 -63.01
CA GLU A 546 -21.73 -87.56 -63.66
C GLU A 546 -22.75 -88.70 -63.74
N ALA A 547 -23.50 -88.95 -62.66
CA ALA A 547 -24.59 -89.93 -62.67
C ALA A 547 -25.72 -89.56 -63.65
N THR A 548 -26.10 -88.28 -63.77
CA THR A 548 -27.09 -87.87 -64.79
C THR A 548 -26.56 -87.97 -66.22
N ILE A 549 -25.26 -87.77 -66.44
CA ILE A 549 -24.64 -87.95 -67.76
C ILE A 549 -24.58 -89.44 -68.12
N ALA A 550 -24.31 -90.33 -67.16
CA ALA A 550 -24.41 -91.78 -67.36
C ALA A 550 -25.83 -92.19 -67.79
N GLN A 551 -26.87 -91.76 -67.05
CA GLN A 551 -28.25 -92.03 -67.43
C GLN A 551 -28.60 -91.47 -68.82
N LEU A 552 -28.15 -90.27 -69.18
CA LEU A 552 -28.38 -89.69 -70.51
C LEU A 552 -27.66 -90.45 -71.63
N ARG A 553 -26.52 -91.10 -71.36
CA ARG A 553 -25.84 -92.00 -72.32
C ARG A 553 -26.64 -93.29 -72.52
N ASP A 554 -27.19 -93.86 -71.45
CA ASP A 554 -28.02 -95.06 -71.52
C ASP A 554 -29.38 -94.78 -72.20
N ASP A 555 -30.06 -93.70 -71.84
CA ASP A 555 -31.30 -93.22 -72.47
C ASP A 555 -31.11 -92.94 -73.98
N LEU A 556 -29.93 -92.41 -74.37
CA LEU A 556 -29.56 -92.19 -75.77
C LEU A 556 -29.37 -93.52 -76.49
N ALA A 557 -28.65 -94.49 -75.90
CA ALA A 557 -28.47 -95.82 -76.47
C ALA A 557 -29.81 -96.59 -76.59
N ASP A 558 -30.73 -96.41 -75.65
CA ASP A 558 -32.11 -96.91 -75.73
C ASP A 558 -32.89 -96.23 -76.87
N ALA A 559 -32.81 -94.90 -76.99
CA ALA A 559 -33.49 -94.15 -78.05
C ALA A 559 -32.98 -94.49 -79.46
N GLU A 560 -31.68 -94.77 -79.60
CA GLU A 560 -31.04 -95.24 -80.83
C GLU A 560 -31.49 -96.67 -81.17
N ARG A 561 -31.48 -97.60 -80.20
CA ARG A 561 -32.03 -98.96 -80.40
C ARG A 561 -33.54 -98.97 -80.72
N ALA A 562 -34.30 -97.99 -80.23
CA ALA A 562 -35.71 -97.80 -80.53
C ALA A 562 -35.99 -96.99 -81.82
N GLY A 563 -34.97 -96.53 -82.54
CA GLY A 563 -35.11 -95.83 -83.82
C GLY A 563 -35.82 -94.47 -83.78
N ASN A 564 -36.00 -93.86 -82.60
CA ASN A 564 -36.82 -92.66 -82.44
C ASN A 564 -35.99 -91.37 -82.64
N ALA A 565 -35.89 -90.91 -83.89
CA ALA A 565 -35.11 -89.73 -84.28
C ALA A 565 -35.34 -88.47 -83.40
N LYS A 566 -36.59 -88.21 -82.96
CA LYS A 566 -36.89 -87.06 -82.11
C LYS A 566 -36.33 -87.23 -80.68
N LYS A 567 -36.38 -88.44 -80.12
CA LYS A 567 -35.74 -88.73 -78.82
C LYS A 567 -34.21 -88.66 -78.92
N ILE A 568 -33.61 -89.22 -79.97
CA ILE A 568 -32.16 -89.24 -80.18
C ILE A 568 -31.60 -87.81 -80.25
N ALA A 569 -32.25 -86.91 -80.99
CA ALA A 569 -31.84 -85.50 -81.05
C ALA A 569 -31.90 -84.82 -79.68
N SER A 570 -33.03 -84.96 -78.97
CA SER A 570 -33.23 -84.37 -77.64
C SER A 570 -32.27 -84.93 -76.58
N ALA A 571 -31.92 -86.22 -76.64
CA ALA A 571 -30.97 -86.85 -75.73
C ALA A 571 -29.53 -86.36 -75.98
N ARG A 572 -29.12 -86.22 -77.26
CA ARG A 572 -27.80 -85.67 -77.63
C ARG A 572 -27.64 -84.20 -77.20
N GLU A 573 -28.67 -83.39 -77.37
CA GLU A 573 -28.67 -81.99 -76.93
C GLU A 573 -28.59 -81.87 -75.39
N ALA A 574 -29.40 -82.65 -74.66
CA ALA A 574 -29.36 -82.70 -73.20
C ALA A 574 -28.03 -83.21 -72.65
N LEU A 575 -27.43 -84.22 -73.28
CA LEU A 575 -26.11 -84.76 -72.94
C LEU A 575 -25.01 -83.73 -73.15
N ALA A 576 -24.94 -83.09 -74.33
CA ALA A 576 -23.91 -82.10 -74.63
C ALA A 576 -23.97 -80.89 -73.67
N ALA A 577 -25.17 -80.43 -73.33
CA ALA A 577 -25.35 -79.36 -72.33
C ALA A 577 -24.89 -79.78 -70.92
N ARG A 578 -25.07 -81.05 -70.54
CA ARG A 578 -24.64 -81.56 -69.24
C ARG A 578 -23.13 -81.83 -69.17
N GLU A 579 -22.52 -82.28 -70.26
CA GLU A 579 -21.07 -82.44 -70.37
C GLU A 579 -20.35 -81.09 -70.30
N GLN A 580 -20.88 -80.03 -70.93
CA GLN A 580 -20.38 -78.66 -70.78
C GLN A 580 -20.50 -78.13 -69.34
N TRP A 581 -21.61 -78.46 -68.64
CA TRP A 581 -21.74 -78.14 -67.21
C TRP A 581 -20.76 -78.93 -66.33
N LEU A 582 -20.42 -80.16 -66.71
CA LEU A 582 -19.43 -80.98 -66.00
C LEU A 582 -18.04 -80.37 -66.12
N GLU A 583 -17.59 -80.02 -67.32
CA GLU A 583 -16.29 -79.36 -67.55
C GLU A 583 -16.19 -78.05 -66.75
N MET A 584 -17.24 -77.22 -66.78
CA MET A 584 -17.26 -75.96 -66.04
C MET A 584 -17.23 -76.17 -64.51
N LEU A 585 -17.99 -77.14 -63.99
CA LEU A 585 -18.01 -77.46 -62.56
C LEU A 585 -16.68 -78.09 -62.09
N GLN A 586 -16.10 -79.01 -62.87
CA GLN A 586 -14.80 -79.62 -62.60
C GLN A 586 -13.69 -78.56 -62.55
N LYS A 587 -13.70 -77.59 -63.47
CA LYS A 587 -12.77 -76.46 -63.44
C LYS A 587 -12.94 -75.62 -62.17
N SER A 588 -14.17 -75.25 -61.82
CA SER A 588 -14.42 -74.51 -60.57
C SER A 588 -14.03 -75.29 -59.31
N ALA A 589 -14.13 -76.62 -59.32
CA ALA A 589 -13.69 -77.46 -58.21
C ALA A 589 -12.17 -77.51 -58.05
N GLN A 590 -11.41 -77.34 -59.15
CA GLN A 590 -9.95 -77.18 -59.10
C GLN A 590 -9.55 -75.82 -58.49
N ASP A 591 -10.32 -74.75 -58.74
CA ASP A 591 -10.09 -73.43 -58.12
C ASP A 591 -10.32 -73.43 -56.59
N PHE A 592 -11.01 -74.45 -56.04
CA PHE A 592 -11.14 -74.70 -54.61
C PHE A 592 -10.11 -75.69 -54.04
N SER A 593 -9.26 -76.32 -54.84
CA SER A 593 -8.34 -77.40 -54.38
C SER A 593 -7.31 -76.93 -53.36
#